data_AF-A0A6C1T6L3-F1
#
_entry.id   AF-A0A6C1T6L3-F1
#
_cell.length_a   1.000
_cell.length_b   1.000
_cell.length_c   1.000
_cell.angle_alpha   90.00
_cell.angle_beta   90.00
_cell.angle_gamma   90.00
#
_symmetry.space_group_name_H-M   'P 1'
#
loop_
_entity.id
_entity.type
_entity.pdbx_description
1 polymer ?
#
loop_
_entity_poly.entity_id
_entity_poly.type
_entity_poly.pdbx_seq_one_letter_code
_entity_poly.pdbx_strand_id
1 'polypeptide(L)'
;MRLIIAGGRHLDDVTLIRGALARAHANQPITVLIHGGSGFLGISAEDWAREQRLHVVRYPANWREFGKRAEAIRNAFMLEDSRPDMVMVLPGGTDTADLTARAVRARVSVINSEGTPVRPDAQDDPEPDPAVVCTV
;
A
#
# COMPACT_ATOMS: atom_id res chain seq x y z
N MET A 1 -15.07 -3.27 -0.59
CA MET A 1 -14.06 -2.23 -0.27
C MET A 1 -13.10 -2.05 -1.44
N ARG A 2 -12.48 -0.88 -1.51
CA ARG A 2 -11.44 -0.51 -2.49
C ARG A 2 -10.08 -0.75 -1.83
N LEU A 3 -9.31 -1.69 -2.37
CA LEU A 3 -8.02 -2.06 -1.84
C LEU A 3 -6.91 -1.65 -2.81
N ILE A 4 -5.94 -0.86 -2.34
CA ILE A 4 -4.65 -0.73 -3.02
C ILE A 4 -3.75 -1.88 -2.59
N ILE A 5 -3.06 -2.50 -3.55
CA ILE A 5 -1.95 -3.43 -3.29
C ILE A 5 -0.64 -2.86 -3.84
N ALA A 6 0.39 -2.91 -3.00
CA ALA A 6 1.74 -2.49 -3.36
C ALA A 6 2.78 -3.47 -2.80
N GLY A 7 3.93 -3.54 -3.47
CA GLY A 7 5.03 -4.44 -3.14
C GLY A 7 6.26 -4.08 -3.96
N GLY A 8 7.37 -4.75 -3.68
CA GLY A 8 8.63 -4.52 -4.38
C GLY A 8 8.52 -4.70 -5.90
N ARG A 9 9.36 -3.97 -6.65
CA ARG A 9 9.39 -4.01 -8.13
C ARG A 9 9.58 -5.42 -8.70
N HIS A 10 10.30 -6.27 -7.96
CA HIS A 10 10.64 -7.64 -8.34
C HIS A 10 9.85 -8.69 -7.54
N LEU A 11 8.81 -8.29 -6.82
CA LEU A 11 8.00 -9.24 -6.06
C LEU A 11 7.16 -10.10 -7.03
N ASP A 12 7.55 -11.36 -7.17
CA ASP A 12 6.95 -12.36 -8.06
C ASP A 12 6.41 -13.60 -7.30
N ASP A 13 6.42 -13.57 -5.97
CA ASP A 13 5.86 -14.63 -5.13
C ASP A 13 4.32 -14.65 -5.22
N VAL A 14 3.83 -15.42 -6.18
CA VAL A 14 2.41 -15.62 -6.47
C VAL A 14 1.65 -16.13 -5.23
N THR A 15 2.28 -17.02 -4.44
CA THR A 15 1.66 -17.61 -3.25
C THR A 15 1.42 -16.55 -2.19
N LEU A 16 2.42 -15.71 -1.94
CA LEU A 16 2.32 -14.58 -1.02
C LEU A 16 1.24 -13.59 -1.46
N ILE A 17 1.28 -13.17 -2.73
CA ILE A 17 0.36 -12.17 -3.28
C ILE A 17 -1.09 -12.65 -3.17
N ARG A 18 -1.36 -13.86 -3.65
CA ARG A 18 -2.72 -14.42 -3.67
C ARG A 18 -3.20 -14.79 -2.28
N GLY A 19 -2.33 -15.31 -1.42
CA GLY A 19 -2.65 -15.61 -0.03
C GLY A 19 -3.04 -14.37 0.77
N ALA A 20 -2.29 -13.28 0.61
CA ALA A 20 -2.61 -12.01 1.25
C ALA A 20 -3.95 -11.44 0.76
N LEU A 21 -4.18 -11.41 -0.55
CA LEU A 21 -5.45 -10.95 -1.15
C LEU A 21 -6.64 -11.79 -0.68
N ALA A 22 -6.50 -13.11 -0.64
CA ALA A 22 -7.55 -14.02 -0.17
C ALA A 22 -7.89 -13.77 1.30
N ARG A 23 -6.88 -13.61 2.18
CA ARG A 23 -7.08 -13.27 3.59
C ARG A 23 -7.81 -11.94 3.76
N ALA A 24 -7.38 -10.89 3.06
CA ALA A 24 -8.03 -9.59 3.15
C ALA A 24 -9.48 -9.65 2.62
N HIS A 25 -9.72 -10.35 1.51
CA HIS A 25 -11.06 -10.51 0.95
C HIS A 25 -12.01 -11.27 1.88
N ALA A 26 -11.51 -12.33 2.55
CA ALA A 26 -12.29 -13.10 3.51
C ALA A 26 -12.68 -12.26 4.75
N ASN A 27 -11.79 -11.38 5.21
CA ASN A 27 -12.06 -10.48 6.34
C ASN A 27 -13.01 -9.34 5.96
N GLN A 28 -12.77 -8.70 4.81
CA GLN A 28 -13.60 -7.63 4.29
C GLN A 28 -13.67 -7.75 2.76
N PRO A 29 -14.84 -8.05 2.17
CA PRO A 29 -14.95 -8.27 0.73
C PRO A 29 -14.42 -7.09 -0.09
N ILE A 30 -13.41 -7.37 -0.91
CA ILE A 30 -12.85 -6.45 -1.89
C ILE A 30 -13.81 -6.39 -3.08
N THR A 31 -14.08 -5.19 -3.58
CA THR A 31 -14.90 -4.96 -4.77
C THR A 31 -14.10 -4.29 -5.89
N VAL A 32 -13.05 -3.56 -5.52
CA VAL A 32 -12.12 -2.92 -6.45
C VAL A 32 -10.69 -3.15 -5.97
N LEU A 33 -9.87 -3.74 -6.83
CA LEU A 33 -8.43 -3.91 -6.61
C LEU A 33 -7.65 -2.85 -7.41
N ILE A 34 -6.75 -2.15 -6.75
CA ILE A 34 -6.02 -1.02 -7.30
C ILE A 34 -4.52 -1.29 -7.18
N HIS A 35 -3.74 -1.04 -8.24
CA HIS A 35 -2.28 -1.20 -8.18
C HIS A 35 -1.54 -0.25 -9.12
N GLY A 36 -0.24 -0.10 -8.88
CA GLY A 36 0.66 0.81 -9.62
C GLY A 36 1.13 0.33 -10.99
N GLY A 37 0.63 -0.80 -11.49
CA GLY A 37 1.12 -1.40 -12.73
C GLY A 37 2.53 -1.99 -12.66
N SER A 38 3.04 -2.35 -11.47
CA SER A 38 4.26 -3.16 -11.35
C SER A 38 4.06 -4.51 -12.05
N GLY A 39 4.96 -4.91 -12.94
CA GLY A 39 4.78 -6.08 -13.81
C GLY A 39 4.41 -7.36 -13.06
N PHE A 40 5.31 -7.88 -12.22
CA PHE A 40 5.13 -9.17 -11.54
C PHE A 40 3.93 -9.17 -10.58
N LEU A 41 3.93 -8.27 -9.58
CA LEU A 41 2.83 -8.12 -8.63
C LEU A 41 1.48 -7.85 -9.33
N GLY A 42 1.48 -6.99 -10.36
CA GLY A 42 0.28 -6.60 -11.07
C GLY A 42 -0.35 -7.77 -11.81
N ILE A 43 0.45 -8.60 -12.48
CA ILE A 43 -0.04 -9.81 -13.17
C ILE A 43 -0.75 -10.74 -12.18
N SER A 44 -0.09 -11.11 -11.08
CA SER A 44 -0.67 -12.04 -10.11
C SER A 44 -1.91 -11.47 -9.39
N ALA A 45 -1.91 -10.16 -9.11
CA ALA A 45 -3.04 -9.47 -8.52
C ALA A 45 -4.25 -9.40 -9.46
N GLU A 46 -4.02 -9.12 -10.75
CA GLU A 46 -5.04 -9.07 -11.79
C GLU A 46 -5.68 -10.43 -12.05
N ASP A 47 -4.86 -11.49 -12.13
CA ASP A 47 -5.34 -12.85 -12.33
C ASP A 47 -6.26 -13.28 -11.19
N TRP A 48 -5.83 -13.04 -9.94
CA TRP A 48 -6.66 -13.30 -8.77
C TRP A 48 -7.95 -12.47 -8.77
N ALA A 49 -7.87 -11.18 -9.08
CA ALA A 49 -9.05 -10.30 -9.14
C ALA A 49 -10.06 -10.78 -10.19
N ARG A 50 -9.60 -11.28 -11.34
CA ARG A 50 -10.45 -11.83 -12.40
C ARG A 50 -11.21 -13.06 -11.92
N GLU A 51 -10.54 -13.98 -11.23
CA GLU A 51 -11.17 -15.16 -10.65
C GLU A 51 -12.24 -14.80 -9.62
N GLN A 52 -11.98 -13.77 -8.81
CA GLN A 52 -12.94 -13.26 -7.81
C GLN A 52 -13.97 -12.28 -8.40
N ARG A 53 -13.94 -12.03 -9.72
CA ARG A 53 -14.83 -11.09 -10.44
C ARG A 53 -14.81 -9.67 -9.89
N LEU A 54 -13.64 -9.18 -9.51
CA LEU A 54 -13.43 -7.83 -8.98
C LEU A 54 -13.14 -6.82 -10.10
N HIS A 55 -13.47 -5.57 -9.86
CA HIS A 55 -12.99 -4.49 -10.72
C HIS A 55 -11.50 -4.24 -10.47
N VAL A 56 -10.75 -3.94 -11.53
CA VAL A 56 -9.33 -3.59 -11.43
C VAL A 56 -9.09 -2.18 -11.95
N VAL A 57 -8.31 -1.39 -11.21
CA VAL A 57 -7.86 -0.06 -11.61
C VAL A 57 -6.33 -0.01 -11.58
N ARG A 58 -5.74 0.45 -12.68
CA ARG A 58 -4.28 0.54 -12.86
C ARG A 58 -3.83 1.99 -12.85
N TYR A 59 -2.78 2.27 -12.11
CA TYR A 59 -2.11 3.58 -12.10
C TYR A 59 -0.66 3.41 -12.57
N PRO A 60 -0.40 3.32 -13.89
CA PRO A 60 0.96 3.20 -14.40
C PRO A 60 1.77 4.47 -14.12
N ALA A 61 3.01 4.32 -13.67
CA ALA A 61 3.91 5.46 -13.46
C ALA A 61 4.39 6.04 -14.80
N ASN A 62 4.29 7.37 -14.96
CA ASN A 62 4.77 8.07 -16.15
C ASN A 62 6.27 8.40 -16.06
N TRP A 63 7.08 7.38 -16.31
CA TRP A 63 8.54 7.46 -16.30
C TRP A 63 9.11 8.42 -17.34
N ARG A 64 8.45 8.54 -18.48
CA ARG A 64 8.88 9.41 -19.58
C ARG A 64 8.89 10.88 -19.17
N GLU A 65 7.88 11.29 -18.40
CA GLU A 65 7.73 12.69 -17.99
C GLU A 65 8.44 13.00 -16.67
N PHE A 66 8.33 12.12 -15.68
CA PHE A 66 8.76 12.43 -14.31
C PHE A 66 10.04 11.70 -13.86
N GLY A 67 10.61 10.84 -14.72
CA GLY A 67 11.82 10.09 -14.42
C GLY A 67 11.75 9.37 -13.06
N LYS A 68 12.77 9.54 -12.23
CA LYS A 68 12.85 8.92 -10.89
C LYS A 68 11.70 9.27 -9.95
N ARG A 69 10.96 10.35 -10.20
CA ARG A 69 9.83 10.79 -9.36
C ARG A 69 8.50 10.20 -9.80
N ALA A 70 8.45 9.47 -10.92
CA ALA A 70 7.22 8.98 -11.52
C ALA A 70 6.42 8.09 -10.56
N GLU A 71 7.08 7.22 -9.80
CA GLU A 71 6.42 6.35 -8.83
C GLU A 71 5.85 7.12 -7.64
N ALA A 72 6.61 8.05 -7.06
CA ALA A 72 6.13 8.87 -5.95
C ALA A 72 4.93 9.77 -6.34
N ILE A 73 4.99 10.38 -7.53
CA ILE A 73 3.88 11.20 -8.07
C ILE A 73 2.66 10.32 -8.32
N ARG A 74 2.85 9.16 -8.95
CA ARG A 74 1.79 8.17 -9.15
C ARG A 74 1.21 7.68 -7.83
N ASN A 75 2.03 7.39 -6.82
CA ASN A 75 1.57 6.94 -5.50
C ASN A 75 0.65 7.97 -4.85
N ALA A 76 1.05 9.25 -4.89
CA ALA A 76 0.23 10.35 -4.38
C ALA A 76 -1.11 10.44 -5.13
N PHE A 77 -1.06 10.47 -6.46
CA PHE A 77 -2.26 10.55 -7.30
C PHE A 77 -3.18 9.32 -7.10
N MET A 78 -2.60 8.12 -7.05
CA MET A 78 -3.32 6.87 -6.81
C MET A 78 -4.07 6.88 -5.48
N LEU A 79 -3.47 7.36 -4.39
CA LEU A 79 -4.16 7.48 -3.10
C LEU A 79 -5.30 8.49 -3.15
N GLU A 80 -5.08 9.65 -3.75
CA GLU A 80 -6.05 10.75 -3.81
C GLU A 80 -7.25 10.43 -4.71
N ASP A 81 -6.98 10.01 -5.94
CA ASP A 81 -7.99 9.74 -6.96
C ASP A 81 -8.80 8.48 -6.63
N SER A 82 -8.11 7.41 -6.22
CA SER A 82 -8.78 6.12 -6.04
C SER A 82 -9.57 6.02 -4.75
N ARG A 83 -9.31 6.88 -3.75
CA ARG A 83 -9.97 6.89 -2.43
C ARG A 83 -10.09 5.48 -1.84
N PRO A 84 -8.97 4.80 -1.57
CA PRO A 84 -8.97 3.45 -1.03
C PRO A 84 -9.57 3.42 0.39
N ASP A 85 -10.26 2.34 0.71
CA ASP A 85 -10.63 2.04 2.10
C ASP A 85 -9.43 1.47 2.86
N MET A 86 -8.54 0.79 2.13
CA MET A 86 -7.41 0.06 2.69
C MET A 86 -6.22 0.00 1.71
N VAL A 87 -5.01 -0.05 2.27
CA VAL A 87 -3.76 -0.32 1.56
C VAL A 87 -3.13 -1.60 2.10
N MET A 88 -2.87 -2.56 1.23
CA MET A 88 -2.07 -3.74 1.51
C MET A 88 -0.66 -3.53 1.02
N VAL A 89 0.31 -3.66 1.92
CA VAL A 89 1.74 -3.57 1.62
C VAL A 89 2.40 -4.93 1.80
N LEU A 90 2.93 -5.43 0.69
CA LEU A 90 3.77 -6.62 0.64
C LEU A 90 5.25 -6.21 0.71
N PRO A 91 6.17 -7.16 0.97
CA PRO A 91 7.61 -6.87 1.02
C PRO A 91 8.06 -6.03 -0.17
N GLY A 92 8.80 -4.95 0.11
CA GLY A 92 9.18 -3.95 -0.87
C GLY A 92 10.21 -2.97 -0.35
N GLY A 93 10.60 -2.01 -1.19
CA GLY A 93 11.62 -1.01 -0.89
C GLY A 93 11.04 0.37 -0.58
N THR A 94 11.85 1.40 -0.85
CA THR A 94 11.57 2.81 -0.55
C THR A 94 10.21 3.29 -1.07
N ASP A 95 9.80 2.89 -2.28
CA ASP A 95 8.53 3.33 -2.86
C ASP A 95 7.30 2.76 -2.12
N THR A 96 7.43 1.55 -1.57
CA THR A 96 6.39 0.94 -0.73
C THR A 96 6.33 1.64 0.63
N ALA A 97 7.47 1.99 1.21
CA ALA A 97 7.54 2.73 2.47
C ALA A 97 6.94 4.15 2.34
N ASP A 98 7.24 4.86 1.26
CA ASP A 98 6.64 6.18 0.95
C ASP A 98 5.11 6.06 0.81
N LEU A 99 4.60 5.04 0.13
CA LEU A 99 3.16 4.80 0.01
C LEU A 99 2.52 4.54 1.38
N THR A 100 3.13 3.71 2.23
CA THR A 100 2.67 3.45 3.60
C THR A 100 2.57 4.74 4.41
N ALA A 101 3.63 5.55 4.41
CA ALA A 101 3.65 6.81 5.15
C ALA A 101 2.56 7.78 4.66
N ARG A 102 2.32 7.86 3.35
CA ARG A 102 1.24 8.68 2.77
C ARG A 102 -0.15 8.16 3.15
N ALA A 103 -0.37 6.85 3.11
CA ALA A 103 -1.64 6.24 3.48
C ALA A 103 -1.99 6.48 4.94
N VAL A 104 -1.02 6.30 5.84
CA VAL A 104 -1.16 6.61 7.27
C VAL A 104 -1.51 8.09 7.48
N ARG A 105 -0.78 9.01 6.83
CA ARG A 105 -1.06 10.46 6.91
C ARG A 105 -2.45 10.82 6.39
N ALA A 106 -2.93 10.09 5.38
CA ALA A 106 -4.29 10.21 4.85
C ALA A 106 -5.36 9.48 5.69
N ARG A 107 -4.98 8.87 6.83
CA ARG A 107 -5.85 8.08 7.71
C ARG A 107 -6.51 6.89 7.00
N VAL A 108 -5.84 6.33 6.01
CA VAL A 108 -6.25 5.09 5.34
C VAL A 108 -5.66 3.91 6.09
N SER A 109 -6.45 2.85 6.30
CA SER A 109 -5.99 1.63 6.97
C SER A 109 -4.89 0.95 6.16
N VAL A 110 -3.77 0.59 6.81
CA VAL A 110 -2.67 -0.14 6.16
C VAL A 110 -2.51 -1.51 6.80
N ILE A 111 -2.42 -2.57 5.98
CA ILE A 111 -2.19 -3.95 6.44
C ILE A 111 -0.99 -4.58 5.72
N ASN A 112 -0.33 -5.52 6.38
CA ASN A 112 0.73 -6.34 5.79
C ASN A 112 0.16 -7.59 5.07
N SER A 113 1.03 -8.48 4.60
CA SER A 113 0.63 -9.73 3.94
C SER A 113 -0.27 -10.61 4.82
N GLU A 114 -0.08 -10.58 6.14
CA GLU A 114 -0.84 -11.39 7.10
C GLU A 114 -2.19 -10.76 7.50
N GLY A 115 -2.54 -9.60 6.92
CA GLY A 115 -3.76 -8.87 7.28
C GLY A 115 -3.64 -8.14 8.63
N THR A 116 -2.43 -8.02 9.17
CA THR A 116 -2.17 -7.30 10.42
C THR A 116 -1.97 -5.81 10.12
N PRO A 117 -2.53 -4.89 10.91
CA PRO A 117 -2.30 -3.47 10.75
C PRO A 117 -0.81 -3.13 10.79
N VAL A 118 -0.34 -2.40 9.79
CA VAL A 118 1.00 -1.79 9.81
C VAL A 118 0.87 -0.52 10.62
N ARG A 119 1.44 -0.53 11.83
CA ARG A 119 1.66 0.71 12.55
C ARG A 119 2.73 1.47 11.76
N PRO A 120 2.54 2.76 11.44
CA PRO A 120 3.71 3.56 11.12
C PRO A 120 4.70 3.31 12.26
N ASP A 121 5.94 2.98 11.94
CA ASP A 121 6.97 2.97 12.96
C ASP A 121 6.76 4.25 13.77
N ALA A 122 6.59 4.10 15.09
CA ALA A 122 6.94 5.19 15.96
C ALA A 122 8.40 5.45 15.59
N GLN A 123 8.64 6.42 14.71
CA GLN A 123 9.81 7.27 14.88
C GLN A 123 9.79 7.55 16.38
N ASP A 124 10.84 7.15 17.09
CA ASP A 124 11.05 7.55 18.47
C ASP A 124 10.70 9.04 18.57
N ASP A 125 9.48 9.34 19.02
CA ASP A 125 9.21 10.64 19.61
C ASP A 125 10.18 10.63 20.79
N PRO A 126 11.22 11.49 20.82
CA PRO A 126 12.05 11.55 22.00
C PRO A 126 11.09 11.77 23.16
N GLU A 127 11.07 10.79 24.07
CA GLU A 127 10.34 10.86 25.32
C GLU A 127 10.56 12.28 25.87
N PRO A 128 9.50 13.06 26.13
CA PRO A 128 9.68 14.43 26.60
C PRO A 128 10.53 14.34 27.87
N ASP A 129 11.72 14.93 27.79
CA ASP A 129 12.69 14.91 28.88
C ASP A 129 11.97 15.33 30.18
N PRO A 130 11.93 14.49 31.22
CA PRO A 130 11.27 14.81 32.47
C PRO A 130 11.90 16.03 33.20
N ALA A 131 12.97 16.60 32.67
CA ALA A 131 13.65 17.76 33.24
C ALA A 131 12.99 19.13 33.00
N VAL A 132 11.89 19.26 32.24
CA VAL A 132 11.16 20.55 32.13
C VAL A 132 9.82 20.51 32.87
N VAL A 133 9.84 20.02 34.11
CA VAL A 133 8.82 20.33 35.14
C VAL A 133 9.51 20.78 36.41
N CYS A 134 10.17 21.94 36.33
CA CYS A 134 10.45 22.87 37.42
C CYS A 134 10.70 24.21 36.71
N THR A 135 9.92 25.25 36.91
CA THR A 135 9.90 26.01 38.16
C THR A 135 8.67 26.92 38.18
N VAL A 136 8.13 27.05 39.39
CA VAL A 136 7.18 28.06 39.90
C VAL A 136 7.47 29.50 39.47
#